data_AF-A0A920AMT1-F1
#
_entry.id   AF-A0A920AMT1-F1
#
_cell.length_a   1.000
_cell.length_b   1.000
_cell.length_c   1.000
_cell.angle_alpha   90.00
_cell.angle_beta   90.00
_cell.angle_gamma   90.00
#
_symmetry.space_group_name_H-M   'P 1'
#
loop_
_entity.id
_entity.type
_entity.pdbx_description
1 polymer ?
#
loop_
_entity_poly.entity_id
_entity_poly.type
_entity_poly.pdbx_seq_one_letter_code
_entity_poly.pdbx_strand_id
1 'polypeptide(L)'
;MSSVQLITRLISSETGLSSEKLRTGNLADHEWKQLNVKVSSLEKAPLFIDDTPSLSIFDLRAKARRLSSQYGIKLIVVDYLQLMTTGSSNKSGNRSKKYL
;
A
#
# COMPACT_ATOMS: atom_id res chain seq x y z
N MET A 1 -1.88 -6.42 -2.60
CA MET A 1 -1.08 -6.28 -1.35
C MET A 1 -1.97 -5.60 -0.31
N SER A 2 -1.99 -6.05 0.95
CA SER A 2 -2.86 -5.40 1.97
C SER A 2 -2.19 -4.20 2.63
N SER A 3 -2.99 -3.30 3.19
CA SER A 3 -2.52 -2.16 3.99
C SER A 3 -1.56 -2.58 5.12
N VAL A 4 -1.89 -3.65 5.84
CA VAL A 4 -1.05 -4.19 6.94
C VAL A 4 0.33 -4.62 6.44
N GLN A 5 0.41 -5.27 5.27
CA GLN A 5 1.69 -5.67 4.69
C GLN A 5 2.55 -4.47 4.29
N LEU A 6 1.92 -3.41 3.75
CA LEU A 6 2.62 -2.17 3.39
C LEU A 6 3.18 -1.48 4.62
N ILE A 7 2.35 -1.32 5.66
CA ILE A 7 2.74 -0.70 6.92
C ILE A 7 3.87 -1.49 7.58
N THR A 8 3.81 -2.83 7.57
CA THR A 8 4.88 -3.67 8.13
C THR A 8 6.22 -3.41 7.44
N ARG A 9 6.21 -3.24 6.10
CA ARG A 9 7.42 -2.91 5.34
C ARG A 9 7.93 -1.50 5.65
N LEU A 10 7.04 -0.52 5.79
CA LEU A 10 7.42 0.85 6.18
C LEU A 10 8.06 0.87 7.58
N ILE A 11 7.45 0.20 8.55
CA ILE A 11 7.99 0.09 9.92
C ILE A 11 9.34 -0.64 9.88
N SER A 12 9.46 -1.75 9.14
CA SER A 12 10.72 -2.48 8.99
C SER A 12 11.82 -1.59 8.41
N SER A 13 11.49 -0.79 7.39
CA SER A 13 12.42 0.15 6.74
C SER A 13 12.86 1.28 7.67
N GLU A 14 11.94 1.84 8.45
CA GLU A 14 12.22 2.95 9.37
C GLU A 14 13.02 2.47 10.59
N THR A 15 12.58 1.35 11.17
CA THR A 15 13.15 0.79 12.40
C THR A 15 14.47 0.08 12.18
N GLY A 16 14.65 -0.60 11.03
CA GLY A 16 15.73 -1.55 10.79
C GLY A 16 15.45 -2.95 11.34
N LEU A 17 14.27 -3.17 11.93
CA LEU A 17 13.85 -4.48 12.46
C LEU A 17 13.36 -5.38 11.32
N SER A 18 13.61 -6.67 11.43
CA SER A 18 13.15 -7.62 10.41
C SER A 18 11.62 -7.68 10.38
N SER A 19 11.06 -7.78 9.18
CA SER A 19 9.61 -7.92 9.01
C SER A 19 9.05 -9.19 9.67
N GLU A 20 9.88 -10.21 9.91
CA GLU A 20 9.48 -11.41 10.65
C GLU A 20 9.29 -11.13 12.14
N LYS A 21 10.26 -10.47 12.80
CA LYS A 21 10.15 -10.08 14.21
C LYS A 21 8.93 -9.18 14.45
N LEU A 22 8.66 -8.25 13.54
CA LEU A 22 7.49 -7.37 13.60
C LEU A 22 6.18 -8.14 13.49
N ARG A 23 6.12 -9.21 12.67
CA ARG A 23 4.92 -10.05 12.54
C ARG A 23 4.72 -10.99 13.73
N THR A 24 5.80 -11.52 14.30
CA THR A 24 5.74 -12.49 15.41
C THR A 24 5.70 -11.83 16.78
N GLY A 25 6.03 -10.54 16.87
CA GLY A 25 6.17 -9.83 18.15
C GLY A 25 7.40 -10.25 18.96
N ASN A 26 8.30 -11.05 18.37
CA ASN A 26 9.51 -11.54 19.03
C ASN A 26 10.62 -10.48 18.98
N LEU A 27 10.48 -9.47 19.84
CA LEU A 27 11.37 -8.32 19.97
C LEU A 27 12.01 -8.32 21.35
N ALA A 28 13.32 -8.08 21.41
CA ALA A 28 14.00 -7.82 22.67
C ALA A 28 13.60 -6.45 23.25
N ASP A 29 13.78 -6.22 24.55
CA ASP A 29 13.38 -4.98 25.22
C ASP A 29 13.98 -3.70 24.58
N HIS A 30 15.21 -3.78 24.07
CA HIS A 30 15.84 -2.67 23.35
C HIS A 30 15.20 -2.44 21.97
N GLU A 31 14.77 -3.49 21.29
CA GLU A 31 14.07 -3.41 20.00
C GLU A 31 12.66 -2.82 20.19
N TRP A 32 11.98 -3.12 21.30
CA TRP A 32 10.72 -2.47 21.68
C TRP A 32 10.86 -0.96 21.87
N LYS A 33 11.92 -0.53 22.57
CA LYS A 33 12.22 0.91 22.71
C LYS A 33 12.50 1.56 21.35
N GLN A 34 13.29 0.89 20.52
CA GLN A 34 13.59 1.36 19.16
C GLN A 34 12.35 1.47 18.29
N LEU A 35 11.46 0.48 18.34
CA LEU A 35 10.18 0.48 17.64
C LEU A 35 9.34 1.69 18.05
N ASN A 36 9.10 1.87 19.35
CA ASN A 36 8.26 2.96 19.86
C ASN A 36 8.79 4.36 19.49
N VAL A 37 10.11 4.56 19.59
CA VAL A 37 10.73 5.85 19.24
C VAL A 37 10.56 6.12 17.74
N LYS A 38 10.90 5.16 16.89
CA LYS A 38 10.94 5.37 15.43
C LYS A 38 9.55 5.38 14.79
N VAL A 39 8.62 4.54 15.26
CA VAL A 39 7.24 4.49 14.75
C VAL A 39 6.50 5.80 14.99
N SER A 40 6.80 6.54 16.05
CA SER A 40 6.16 7.83 16.34
C SER A 40 6.30 8.86 15.21
N SER A 41 7.35 8.76 14.39
CA SER A 41 7.53 9.61 13.21
C SER A 41 6.59 9.21 12.06
N LEU A 42 6.42 7.90 11.85
CA LEU A 42 5.55 7.33 10.83
C LEU A 42 4.07 7.55 11.17
N GLU A 43 3.70 7.50 12.45
CA GLU A 43 2.33 7.79 12.93
C GLU A 43 1.92 9.24 12.65
N LYS A 44 2.87 10.18 12.70
CA LYS A 44 2.62 11.61 12.43
C LYS A 44 2.71 11.95 10.95
N ALA A 45 3.18 11.02 10.11
CA ALA A 45 3.32 11.27 8.69
C ALA A 45 1.91 11.33 8.04
N PRO A 46 1.65 12.33 7.17
CA PRO A 46 0.38 12.45 6.47
C PRO A 46 0.28 11.43 5.32
N LEU A 47 0.21 10.14 5.68
CA LEU A 47 0.13 9.01 4.77
C LEU A 47 -1.30 8.49 4.68
N PHE A 48 -1.80 8.36 3.46
CA PHE A 48 -3.11 7.78 3.18
C PHE A 48 -2.92 6.50 2.38
N ILE A 49 -3.45 5.38 2.89
CA ILE A 49 -3.40 4.08 2.23
C ILE A 49 -4.81 3.69 1.82
N ASP A 50 -4.96 3.29 0.55
CA ASP A 50 -6.19 2.75 0.01
C ASP A 50 -5.89 1.34 -0.54
N ASP A 51 -6.41 0.31 0.12
CA ASP A 51 -6.27 -1.09 -0.27
C ASP A 51 -7.52 -1.66 -0.96
N THR A 52 -8.39 -0.79 -1.51
CA THR A 52 -9.57 -1.19 -2.29
C THR A 52 -9.14 -2.04 -3.50
N PRO A 53 -9.59 -3.30 -3.62
CA PRO A 53 -9.24 -4.15 -4.77
C PRO A 53 -9.92 -3.65 -6.05
N SER A 54 -9.27 -3.86 -7.20
CA SER A 54 -9.83 -3.61 -8.54
C SER A 54 -10.33 -2.17 -8.80
N LEU A 55 -9.70 -1.18 -8.19
CA LEU A 55 -10.07 0.24 -8.32
C LEU A 55 -9.98 0.71 -9.79
N SER A 56 -11.05 1.33 -10.29
CA SER A 56 -11.03 1.92 -11.64
C SER A 56 -10.19 3.20 -11.67
N ILE A 57 -9.70 3.58 -12.86
CA ILE A 57 -8.98 4.84 -13.06
C ILE A 57 -9.82 6.07 -12.69
N PHE A 58 -11.14 6.00 -12.87
CA PHE A 58 -12.06 7.09 -12.54
C PHE A 58 -12.22 7.24 -11.02
N ASP A 59 -12.33 6.12 -10.30
CA ASP A 59 -12.44 6.12 -8.84
C ASP A 59 -11.13 6.60 -8.19
N LEU A 60 -9.98 6.12 -8.69
CA LEU A 60 -8.67 6.61 -8.24
C LEU A 60 -8.57 8.13 -8.39
N ARG A 61 -8.94 8.66 -9.57
CA ARG A 61 -8.92 10.09 -9.84
C ARG A 61 -9.84 10.88 -8.92
N ALA A 62 -11.06 10.38 -8.68
CA ALA A 62 -12.03 11.03 -7.79
C ALA A 62 -11.51 11.08 -6.34
N LYS A 63 -10.99 9.95 -5.83
CA LYS A 63 -10.40 9.86 -4.49
C LYS A 63 -9.17 10.76 -4.34
N ALA A 64 -8.26 10.73 -5.31
CA ALA A 64 -7.06 11.58 -5.34
C ALA A 64 -7.41 13.07 -5.30
N ARG A 65 -8.38 13.51 -6.09
CA ARG A 65 -8.86 14.91 -6.08
C ARG A 65 -9.43 15.31 -4.73
N ARG A 66 -10.23 14.43 -4.11
CA ARG A 66 -10.79 14.67 -2.77
C ARG A 66 -9.67 14.82 -1.72
N LEU A 67 -8.70 13.92 -1.73
CA LEU A 67 -7.57 13.96 -0.80
C LEU A 67 -6.68 15.19 -1.04
N SER A 68 -6.48 15.60 -2.30
CA SER A 68 -5.71 16.80 -2.63
C SER A 68 -6.41 18.06 -2.13
N SER A 69 -7.74 18.15 -2.30
CA SER A 69 -8.52 19.29 -1.83
C SER A 69 -8.62 19.36 -0.30
N GLN A 70 -8.70 18.23 0.40
CA GLN A 70 -8.89 18.19 1.85
C GLN A 70 -7.56 18.27 2.63
N TYR A 71 -6.52 17.61 2.12
CA TYR A 71 -5.26 17.41 2.85
C TYR A 71 -4.02 17.89 2.10
N GLY A 72 -4.16 18.42 0.88
CA GLY A 72 -3.04 18.96 0.11
C GLY A 72 -2.00 17.92 -0.31
N ILE A 73 -2.42 16.67 -0.59
CA ILE A 73 -1.49 15.61 -1.01
C ILE A 73 -0.71 16.01 -2.27
N LYS A 74 0.57 15.64 -2.31
CA LYS A 74 1.52 16.04 -3.37
C LYS A 74 2.09 14.88 -4.18
N LEU A 75 1.92 13.66 -3.69
CA LEU A 75 2.44 12.44 -4.30
C LEU A 75 1.38 11.35 -4.21
N ILE A 76 1.24 10.57 -5.28
CA ILE A 76 0.40 9.38 -5.33
C ILE A 76 1.28 8.25 -5.84
N VAL A 77 1.34 7.17 -5.08
CA VAL A 77 2.02 5.93 -5.47
C VAL A 77 0.96 4.87 -5.69
N VAL A 78 1.00 4.20 -6.84
CA VAL A 78 0.03 3.16 -7.21
C VAL A 78 0.77 1.83 -7.28
N ASP A 79 0.39 0.88 -6.42
CA ASP A 79 0.96 -0.47 -6.45
C ASP A 79 0.11 -1.39 -7.34
N TYR A 80 0.79 -1.84 -8.40
CA TYR A 80 0.40 -2.55 -9.64
C TYR A 80 -0.68 -1.88 -10.53
N LEU A 81 -0.23 -1.05 -11.49
CA LEU A 81 -1.07 -0.48 -12.55
C LEU A 81 -1.83 -1.53 -13.40
N GLN A 82 -1.31 -2.76 -13.49
CA GLN A 82 -1.90 -3.85 -14.27
C GLN A 82 -3.27 -4.32 -13.78
N LEU A 83 -3.61 -4.01 -12.52
CA LEU A 83 -4.90 -4.38 -11.92
C LEU A 83 -5.97 -3.29 -12.11
N MET A 84 -5.63 -2.17 -12.77
CA MET A 84 -6.58 -1.12 -13.07
C MET A 84 -7.40 -1.50 -14.29
N THR A 85 -8.73 -1.46 -14.15
CA THR A 85 -9.64 -1.67 -15.28
C THR A 85 -9.75 -0.39 -16.08
N THR A 86 -9.36 -0.43 -17.35
CA THR A 86 -9.71 0.62 -18.30
C THR A 86 -11.20 0.48 -18.56
N GLY A 87 -11.99 1.52 -18.28
CA GLY A 87 -13.47 1.52 -18.36
C GLY A 87 -14.07 1.31 -19.75
N SER A 88 -13.44 0.55 -20.64
CA SER A 88 -13.98 0.10 -21.91
C SER A 88 -13.62 -1.36 -22.14
N SER A 89 -14.64 -2.22 -22.04
CA SER A 89 -14.79 -3.47 -22.79
C SER A 89 -13.59 -4.42 -22.82
N ASN A 90 -13.43 -5.28 -21.81
CA ASN A 90 -12.87 -6.61 -22.08
C ASN A 90 -13.99 -7.53 -22.57
N LYS A 91 -14.20 -7.44 -23.89
CA LYS A 91 -14.75 -8.51 -24.70
C LYS A 91 -14.03 -9.80 -24.32
N SER A 92 -14.81 -10.79 -23.91
CA SER A 92 -14.38 -12.16 -23.66
C SER A 92 -13.30 -12.60 -24.65
N GLY A 93 -12.12 -12.87 -24.11
CA GLY A 93 -10.95 -13.37 -24.84
C GLY A 93 -10.47 -14.66 -24.22
N ASN A 94 -11.38 -15.62 -24.01
CA ASN A 94 -11.03 -16.99 -23.69
C ASN A 94 -10.24 -17.56 -24.89
N ARG A 95 -8.90 -17.53 -24.83
CA ARG A 95 -8.04 -18.21 -25.80
C ARG A 95 -7.07 -19.13 -25.07
N SER A 96 -7.63 -20.23 -24.56
CA SER A 96 -6.96 -21.51 -24.69
C SER A 96 -6.71 -21.78 -26.19
N LYS A 97 -5.46 -21.65 -26.63
CA LYS A 97 -4.99 -22.36 -27.83
C LYS A 97 -3.65 -23.01 -27.54
N LYS A 98 -3.78 -24.31 -27.31
CA LYS A 98 -2.81 -25.39 -27.49
C LYS A 98 -2.26 -25.37 -28.93
N TYR A 99 -1.16 -26.11 -29.13
CA TYR A 99 -0.39 -26.41 -30.37
C TYR A 99 0.68 -25.36 -30.69
N LEU A 100 1.98 -25.67 -30.80
CA LEU A 100 2.71 -26.93 -31.01
C LEU A 100 3.82 -27.12 -29.99
#